data_AF-A0A2D7IFM5-F1
#
_entry.id   AF-A0A2D7IFM5-F1
#
_cell.length_a   1.000
_cell.length_b   1.000
_cell.length_c   1.000
_cell.angle_alpha   90.00
_cell.angle_beta   90.00
_cell.angle_gamma   90.00
#
_symmetry.space_group_name_H-M   'P 1'
#
loop_
_entity.id
_entity.type
_entity.pdbx_description
1 polymer ?
#
loop_
_entity_poly.entity_id
_entity_poly.type
_entity_poly.pdbx_seq_one_letter_code
_entity_poly.pdbx_strand_id
1 'polypeptide(L)'
;MDIIVPNLKRYSDGEIDRAFMKEIQNGFNLEKQTEQKRVAQAAKEAQALKGTVHPILGKPVATIPAREYFRLTQKYGQETVHSKEFLKYYNKKFPELTPNKI
;
A
#
# COMPACT_ATOMS: atom_id res chain seq x y z
N MET A 1 37.72 -31.08 -31.27
CA MET A 1 36.62 -31.94 -30.77
C MET A 1 35.64 -31.01 -30.11
N ASP A 2 34.51 -30.76 -30.77
CA ASP A 2 33.46 -29.89 -30.22
C ASP A 2 32.63 -30.70 -29.22
N ILE A 3 32.68 -30.30 -27.95
CA ILE A 3 31.87 -30.91 -26.90
C ILE A 3 30.43 -30.41 -27.08
N ILE A 4 29.55 -31.28 -27.57
CA ILE A 4 28.11 -31.01 -27.60
C ILE A 4 27.61 -31.07 -26.15
N VAL A 5 27.35 -29.91 -25.54
CA VAL A 5 26.74 -29.82 -24.22
C VAL A 5 25.23 -29.98 -24.41
N PRO A 6 24.59 -31.07 -23.92
CA PRO A 6 23.15 -31.22 -24.07
C PRO A 6 22.43 -30.15 -23.23
N ASN A 7 21.49 -29.44 -23.86
CA ASN A 7 20.61 -28.48 -23.19
C ASN A 7 19.55 -29.23 -22.37
N LEU A 8 19.99 -29.86 -21.27
CA LEU A 8 19.12 -30.57 -20.35
C LEU A 8 18.35 -29.56 -19.51
N LYS A 9 17.03 -29.50 -19.73
CA LYS A 9 16.11 -28.66 -18.94
C LYS A 9 16.17 -29.14 -17.48
N ARG A 10 16.72 -28.30 -16.59
CA ARG A 10 16.97 -28.65 -15.18
C ARG A 10 15.69 -28.89 -14.37
N TYR A 11 14.57 -28.33 -14.82
CA TYR A 11 13.27 -28.46 -14.19
C TYR A 11 12.21 -28.70 -15.25
N SER A 12 11.18 -29.47 -14.89
CA SER A 12 10.00 -29.67 -15.72
C SER A 12 9.14 -28.41 -15.73
N ASP A 13 8.36 -28.21 -16.81
CA ASP A 13 7.45 -27.06 -16.91
C ASP A 13 6.44 -27.03 -15.76
N GLY A 14 5.96 -28.21 -15.33
CA GLY A 14 5.06 -28.30 -14.18
C GLY A 14 5.70 -27.92 -12.84
N GLU A 15 7.01 -28.07 -12.66
CA GLU A 15 7.70 -27.57 -11.47
C GLU A 15 7.83 -26.04 -11.50
N ILE A 16 8.13 -25.48 -12.67
CA ILE A 16 8.21 -24.03 -12.88
C ILE A 16 6.84 -23.39 -12.63
N ASP A 17 5.77 -23.95 -13.19
CA ASP A 17 4.40 -23.44 -13.02
C ASP A 17 3.96 -23.49 -11.56
N ARG A 18 4.23 -24.59 -10.84
CA ARG A 18 3.92 -24.71 -9.42
C ARG A 18 4.68 -23.69 -8.58
N ALA A 19 5.96 -23.49 -8.86
CA ALA A 19 6.77 -22.50 -8.15
C ALA A 19 6.26 -21.08 -8.41
N PHE A 20 5.90 -20.77 -9.66
CA PHE A 20 5.33 -19.48 -10.04
C PHE A 20 3.98 -19.22 -9.35
N MET A 21 3.07 -20.19 -9.36
CA MET A 21 1.77 -20.09 -8.69
C MET A 21 1.94 -19.92 -7.17
N LYS A 22 2.90 -20.63 -6.57
CA LYS A 22 3.22 -20.49 -5.14
C LYS A 22 3.75 -19.09 -4.82
N GLU A 23 4.61 -18.52 -5.68
CA GLU A 23 5.13 -17.17 -5.51
C GLU A 23 4.01 -16.12 -5.59
N ILE A 24 3.08 -16.27 -6.54
CA ILE A 24 1.91 -15.40 -6.64
C ILE A 24 1.09 -15.44 -5.34
N GLN A 25 0.77 -16.65 -4.86
CA GLN A 25 -0.01 -16.83 -3.62
C GLN A 25 0.71 -16.26 -2.40
N ASN A 26 2.02 -16.49 -2.29
CA ASN A 26 2.84 -15.93 -1.23
C ASN A 26 2.88 -14.40 -1.27
N GLY A 27 3.00 -13.81 -2.47
CA GLY A 27 2.97 -12.37 -2.67
C GLY A 27 1.67 -11.74 -2.17
N PHE A 28 0.52 -12.34 -2.49
CA PHE A 28 -0.77 -11.88 -1.97
C PHE A 28 -0.89 -12.00 -0.45
N ASN A 29 -0.39 -13.10 0.13
CA ASN A 29 -0.40 -13.28 1.58
C ASN A 29 0.51 -12.25 2.28
N LEU A 30 1.69 -11.99 1.73
CA LEU A 30 2.63 -11.00 2.25
C LEU A 30 2.03 -9.59 2.16
N GLU A 31 1.36 -9.26 1.05
CA GLU A 31 0.67 -7.98 0.89
C GLU A 31 -0.37 -7.76 1.98
N LYS A 32 -1.23 -8.76 2.23
CA LYS A 32 -2.27 -8.71 3.27
C LYS A 32 -1.68 -8.58 4.68
N GLN A 33 -0.56 -9.26 4.95
CA GLN A 33 0.12 -9.17 6.25
C GLN A 33 0.81 -7.82 6.47
N THR A 34 1.33 -7.21 5.40
CA THR A 34 2.02 -5.92 5.48
C THR A 34 1.07 -4.73 5.50
N GLU A 35 -0.14 -4.86 4.94
CA GLU A 35 -1.20 -3.84 4.99
C GLU A 35 -1.52 -3.42 6.43
N GLN A 36 -1.72 -4.38 7.33
CA GLN A 36 -2.01 -4.08 8.74
C GLN A 36 -0.86 -3.30 9.41
N LYS A 37 0.38 -3.64 9.10
CA LYS A 37 1.56 -2.95 9.64
C LYS A 37 1.63 -1.50 9.15
N ARG A 38 1.30 -1.27 7.87
CA ARG A 38 1.27 0.08 7.28
C ARG A 38 0.17 0.94 7.91
N VAL A 39 -1.03 0.39 8.06
CA VAL A 39 -2.16 1.08 8.71
C VAL A 39 -1.84 1.40 10.17
N ALA A 40 -1.26 0.46 10.91
CA ALA A 40 -0.87 0.68 12.31
C ALA A 40 0.19 1.79 12.45
N GLN A 41 1.14 1.86 11.52
CA GLN A 41 2.13 2.93 11.50
C GLN A 41 1.48 4.29 11.21
N ALA A 42 0.60 4.38 10.21
CA ALA A 42 -0.13 5.59 9.89
C ALA A 42 -1.03 6.06 11.06
N ALA A 43 -1.64 5.13 11.80
CA ALA A 43 -2.42 5.47 13.01
C ALA A 43 -1.54 6.08 14.11
N LYS A 44 -0.34 5.55 14.34
CA LYS A 44 0.63 6.12 15.30
C LYS A 44 1.04 7.54 14.90
N GLU A 45 1.28 7.77 13.61
CA GLU A 45 1.62 9.08 13.06
C GLU A 45 0.45 10.07 13.19
N ALA A 46 -0.77 9.64 12.87
CA ALA A 46 -1.99 10.43 13.07
C ALA A 46 -2.16 10.83 14.54
N GLN A 47 -1.88 9.91 15.48
CA GLN A 47 -1.93 10.22 16.91
C GLN A 47 -0.89 11.27 17.32
N ALA A 48 0.33 11.20 16.78
CA ALA A 48 1.40 12.16 17.04
C ALA A 48 1.12 13.54 16.43
N LEU A 49 0.40 13.61 15.31
CA LEU A 49 0.05 14.84 14.61
C LEU A 49 -1.24 15.50 15.11
N LYS A 50 -1.92 14.89 16.08
CA LYS A 50 -3.16 15.43 16.63
C LYS A 50 -2.91 16.77 17.34
N GLY A 51 -3.65 17.80 16.95
CA GLY A 51 -3.52 19.15 17.52
C GLY A 51 -2.30 19.94 17.04
N THR A 52 -1.43 19.36 16.20
CA THR A 52 -0.32 20.09 15.61
C THR A 52 -0.79 20.92 14.42
N VAL A 53 -0.08 22.03 14.16
CA VAL A 53 -0.28 22.88 12.99
C VAL A 53 1.07 23.10 12.35
N HIS A 54 1.23 22.68 11.10
CA HIS A 54 2.43 22.98 10.35
C HIS A 54 2.38 24.45 9.89
N PRO A 55 3.47 25.23 10.04
CA PRO A 55 3.45 26.68 9.74
C PRO A 55 3.07 27.01 8.29
N ILE A 56 3.47 26.17 7.33
CA ILE A 56 3.17 26.36 5.90
C ILE A 56 2.00 25.47 5.41
N LEU A 57 2.04 24.17 5.71
CA LEU A 57 1.09 23.18 5.21
C LEU A 57 -0.24 23.13 5.97
N GLY A 58 -0.36 23.88 7.07
CA GLY A 58 -1.57 23.94 7.87
C GLY A 58 -1.78 22.71 8.76
N LYS A 59 -3.05 22.44 9.10
CA LYS A 59 -3.43 21.32 9.98
C LYS A 59 -3.40 20.00 9.19
N PRO A 60 -2.66 18.98 9.67
CA PRO A 60 -2.77 17.64 9.10
C PRO A 60 -4.20 17.12 9.28
N VAL A 61 -4.81 16.59 8.22
CA VAL A 61 -6.23 16.16 8.24
C VAL A 61 -6.40 14.66 8.04
N ALA A 62 -5.45 14.01 7.36
CA ALA A 62 -5.47 12.58 7.11
C ALA A 62 -4.03 12.05 7.01
N THR A 63 -3.79 10.86 7.55
CA THR A 63 -2.54 10.12 7.41
C THR A 63 -2.81 8.85 6.63
N ILE A 64 -2.64 8.93 5.31
CA ILE A 64 -2.90 7.81 4.41
C ILE A 64 -1.59 7.04 4.20
N PRO A 65 -1.55 5.71 4.40
CA PRO A 65 -0.37 4.94 4.07
C PRO A 65 -0.02 5.07 2.57
N ALA A 66 1.26 5.17 2.26
CA ALA A 66 1.74 5.54 0.91
C ALA A 66 1.19 4.63 -0.20
N ARG A 67 1.14 3.32 0.02
CA ARG A 67 0.69 2.35 -1.00
C ARG A 67 -0.79 2.55 -1.34
N GLU A 68 -1.62 2.75 -0.33
CA GLU A 68 -3.05 3.02 -0.47
C GLU A 68 -3.28 4.38 -1.13
N TYR A 69 -2.49 5.40 -0.77
CA TYR A 69 -2.52 6.70 -1.45
C TYR A 69 -2.27 6.57 -2.96
N PHE A 70 -1.20 5.88 -3.38
CA PHE A 70 -0.90 5.69 -4.81
C PHE A 70 -1.98 4.88 -5.55
N ARG A 71 -2.57 3.87 -4.90
CA ARG A 71 -3.69 3.10 -5.50
C ARG A 71 -4.94 3.96 -5.65
N LEU A 72 -5.24 4.80 -4.66
CA LEU A 72 -6.38 5.71 -4.70
C LEU A 72 -6.21 6.77 -5.77
N THR A 73 -5.03 7.40 -5.87
CA THR A 73 -4.75 8.41 -6.90
C THR A 73 -4.72 7.81 -8.30
N GLN A 74 -4.19 6.59 -8.47
CA GLN A 74 -4.24 5.89 -9.76
C GLN A 74 -5.68 5.57 -10.20
N LYS A 75 -6.55 5.19 -9.26
CA LYS A 75 -7.92 4.76 -9.57
C LYS A 75 -8.90 5.93 -9.72
N TYR A 76 -8.78 6.95 -8.88
CA TYR A 76 -9.76 8.03 -8.76
C TYR A 76 -9.21 9.39 -9.17
N GLY A 77 -7.90 9.52 -9.38
CA GLY A 77 -7.23 10.79 -9.69
C GLY A 77 -6.85 11.58 -8.44
N GLN A 78 -5.82 12.41 -8.56
CA GLN A 78 -5.29 13.23 -7.48
C GLN A 78 -6.31 14.26 -6.97
N GLU A 79 -7.04 14.91 -7.88
CA GLU A 79 -8.09 15.89 -7.55
C GLU A 79 -9.17 15.29 -6.64
N THR A 80 -9.62 14.06 -6.93
CA THR A 80 -10.64 13.40 -6.13
C THR A 80 -10.12 13.01 -4.75
N VAL A 81 -8.90 12.48 -4.65
CA VAL A 81 -8.30 12.10 -3.36
C VAL A 81 -8.04 13.33 -2.47
N HIS A 82 -7.77 14.49 -3.06
CA HIS A 82 -7.58 15.75 -2.33
C HIS A 82 -8.86 16.55 -2.15
N SER A 83 -9.99 16.09 -2.71
CA SER A 83 -11.26 16.79 -2.57
C SER A 83 -11.73 16.82 -1.12
N LYS A 84 -12.42 17.91 -0.75
CA LYS A 84 -13.01 18.03 0.60
C LYS A 84 -14.04 16.93 0.88
N GLU A 85 -14.74 16.46 -0.14
CA GLU A 85 -15.73 15.39 -0.01
C GLU A 85 -15.07 14.06 0.34
N PHE A 86 -13.98 13.72 -0.36
CA PHE A 86 -13.21 12.52 -0.06
C PHE A 86 -12.59 12.58 1.34
N LEU A 87 -12.00 13.71 1.73
CA LEU A 87 -11.40 13.87 3.05
C LEU A 87 -12.45 13.80 4.18
N LYS A 88 -13.65 14.35 3.97
CA LYS A 88 -14.78 14.18 4.92
C LYS A 88 -15.22 12.72 5.02
N TYR A 89 -15.32 12.02 3.89
CA TYR A 89 -15.61 10.60 3.88
C TYR A 89 -14.53 9.80 4.62
N TYR A 90 -13.26 10.09 4.34
CA TYR A 90 -12.11 9.44 4.95
C TYR A 90 -12.11 9.63 6.47
N ASN A 91 -12.33 10.87 6.94
CA ASN A 91 -12.43 11.20 8.36
C ASN A 91 -13.55 10.45 9.09
N LYS A 92 -14.67 10.18 8.40
CA LYS A 92 -15.79 9.41 8.96
C LYS A 92 -15.49 7.91 8.96
N LYS A 93 -14.82 7.41 7.92
CA LYS A 93 -14.57 5.99 7.72
C LYS A 93 -13.39 5.46 8.53
N PHE A 94 -12.35 6.27 8.70
CA PHE A 94 -11.08 5.92 9.34
C PHE A 94 -10.68 6.98 10.37
N PRO A 95 -11.46 7.16 11.45
CA PRO A 95 -11.19 8.17 12.47
C PRO A 95 -9.81 8.01 13.14
N GLU A 96 -9.27 6.79 13.19
CA GLU A 96 -7.94 6.47 13.71
C GLU A 96 -6.78 6.96 12.84
N LEU A 97 -7.04 7.23 11.56
CA LEU A 97 -6.07 7.75 10.59
C LEU A 97 -6.23 9.27 10.38
N THR A 98 -7.10 9.92 11.16
CA THR A 98 -7.44 11.33 11.04
C THR A 98 -6.95 12.10 12.27
N PRO A 99 -5.80 12.81 12.18
CA PRO A 99 -5.29 13.63 13.27
C PRO A 99 -6.23 14.76 13.66
N ASN A 100 -6.76 15.49 12.67
CA ASN A 100 -7.66 16.62 12.88
C ASN A 100 -8.85 16.56 11.91
N LYS A 101 -10.05 16.80 12.43
CA LYS A 101 -11.29 16.78 11.63
C LYS A 101 -11.46 18.09 10.86
N ILE A 102 -12.04 17.99 9.66
CA ILE A 102 -12.48 19.09 8.79
C ILE A 102 -14.00 19.17 8.83
#